data_AF-A0A1I4J5J3-F1
#
_entry.id   AF-A0A1I4J5J3-F1
#
_cell.length_a   1.000
_cell.length_b   1.000
_cell.length_c   1.000
_cell.angle_alpha   90.00
_cell.angle_beta   90.00
_cell.angle_gamma   90.00
#
_symmetry.space_group_name_H-M   'P 1'
#
loop_
_entity.id
_entity.type
_entity.pdbx_description
1 polymer ?
#
loop_
_entity_poly.entity_id
_entity_poly.type
_entity_poly.pdbx_seq_one_letter_code
_entity_poly.pdbx_strand_id
1 'polypeptide(L)'
;MAVLTAQLARPTLGGIDNPHLSAALDAFAWAIPGESETKRSPGDSALSTHWPVEANGRAIAGQRMRAFVDDWYDRIHISPAQLDLGNVVSTQTTAVSLWNAYREPRTLLGVSGLDEGIELSGQLAAPLTFTALQERIWQVAVTPDGAPVLDTTLAWTFDNGATAELRITANRIIAWSFAPDWADGVLERLTWATDILQSESGVEQRRAIRLAPRREFEAMLYVEGRERQLLDLALFGWGSRTWALPVWPDIQLLDQPVALGATRIACATAGLDFAVGRLALLRGESAFVGSAHETG
;
A
#
# COMPACT_ATOMS: atom_id res chain seq x y z
N MET A 1 39.22 35.69 27.99
CA MET A 1 39.03 35.46 26.54
C MET A 1 37.60 35.01 26.33
N ALA A 2 36.74 35.87 25.77
CA ALA A 2 35.39 35.47 25.38
C ALA A 2 35.45 34.83 23.99
N VAL A 3 35.19 33.53 23.90
CA VAL A 3 35.02 32.84 22.61
C VAL A 3 33.61 33.16 22.13
N LEU A 4 33.49 34.08 21.18
CA LEU A 4 32.24 34.34 20.47
C LEU A 4 31.99 33.18 19.49
N THR A 5 31.09 32.28 19.86
CA THR A 5 30.61 31.20 18.99
C THR A 5 29.54 31.78 18.05
N ALA A 6 29.94 32.27 16.89
CA ALA A 6 29.03 32.74 15.85
C ALA A 6 28.75 31.62 14.84
N GLN A 7 27.47 31.39 14.51
CA GLN A 7 27.06 30.50 13.42
C GLN A 7 26.69 31.35 12.21
N LEU A 8 27.37 31.15 11.08
CA LEU A 8 26.97 31.75 9.80
C LEU A 8 25.89 30.88 9.16
N ALA A 9 24.63 31.24 9.34
CA ALA A 9 23.51 30.62 8.63
C ALA A 9 23.26 31.38 7.31
N ARG A 10 23.14 30.66 6.20
CA ARG A 10 22.81 31.22 4.89
C ARG A 10 21.61 30.50 4.30
N PRO A 11 20.44 31.16 4.18
CA PRO A 11 19.30 30.56 3.52
C PRO A 11 19.62 30.32 2.05
N THR A 12 19.20 29.17 1.54
CA THR A 12 18.90 28.97 0.13
C THR A 12 17.80 29.96 -0.23
N LEU A 13 18.18 31.07 -0.87
CA LEU A 13 17.21 31.99 -1.44
C LEU A 13 16.90 31.47 -2.85
N GLY A 14 15.68 31.02 -3.07
CA GLY A 14 15.14 30.97 -4.42
C GLY A 14 15.15 32.39 -4.95
N GLY A 15 15.80 32.63 -6.09
CA GLY A 15 15.74 33.93 -6.74
C GLY A 15 14.28 34.25 -7.03
N ILE A 16 13.75 35.32 -6.43
CA ILE A 16 12.40 35.82 -6.74
C ILE A 16 12.40 36.41 -8.15
N ASP A 17 13.55 36.89 -8.62
CA ASP A 17 13.73 37.39 -9.98
C ASP A 17 14.01 36.24 -10.96
N ASN A 18 12.98 35.80 -11.68
CA ASN A 18 13.12 34.87 -12.80
C ASN A 18 13.50 35.66 -14.07
N PRO A 19 14.71 35.52 -14.63
CA PRO A 19 15.16 36.31 -15.79
C PRO A 19 14.40 35.96 -17.09
N HIS A 20 13.59 34.91 -17.07
CA HIS A 20 12.75 34.49 -18.19
C HIS A 20 11.31 35.02 -18.10
N LEU A 21 10.96 35.70 -17.01
CA LEU A 21 9.66 36.36 -16.85
C LEU A 21 9.85 37.89 -16.90
N SER A 22 8.96 38.58 -17.60
CA SER A 22 8.95 40.05 -17.59
C SER A 22 8.36 40.56 -16.27
N ALA A 23 8.88 41.67 -15.73
CA ALA A 23 8.37 42.30 -14.50
C ALA A 23 6.86 42.62 -14.51
N ALA A 24 6.24 42.74 -15.69
CA ALA A 24 4.80 42.92 -15.84
C ALA A 24 3.99 41.64 -15.54
N LEU A 25 4.59 40.46 -15.68
CA LEU A 25 3.93 39.16 -15.48
C LEU A 25 3.85 38.79 -13.98
N ASP A 26 4.82 39.24 -13.18
CA ASP A 26 4.85 39.04 -11.71
C ASP A 26 3.67 39.71 -10.99
N ALA A 27 3.01 40.68 -11.63
CA ALA A 27 1.83 41.33 -11.09
C ALA A 27 0.55 40.48 -11.19
N PHE A 28 0.54 39.44 -12.03
CA PHE A 28 -0.67 38.65 -12.35
C PHE A 28 -0.63 37.21 -11.80
N ALA A 29 0.52 36.72 -11.32
CA ALA A 29 0.64 35.40 -10.71
C ALA A 29 1.75 35.37 -9.65
N TRP A 30 1.61 34.49 -8.65
CA TRP A 30 2.71 34.15 -7.74
C TRP A 30 3.92 33.70 -8.57
N ALA A 31 5.06 34.36 -8.38
CA ALA A 31 6.31 34.03 -9.07
C ALA A 31 6.69 32.59 -8.77
N ILE A 32 6.77 31.76 -9.81
CA ILE A 32 7.36 30.42 -9.70
C ILE A 32 8.85 30.64 -9.40
N PRO A 33 9.37 30.20 -8.24
CA PRO A 33 10.76 30.42 -7.89
C PRO A 33 11.66 29.91 -9.00
N GLY A 34 12.60 30.75 -9.47
CA GLY A 34 13.65 30.31 -10.38
C GLY A 34 14.55 29.27 -9.72
N GLU A 35 15.38 28.60 -10.54
CA GLU A 35 16.38 27.64 -10.05
C GLU A 35 17.18 28.24 -8.87
N SER A 36 17.33 27.46 -7.80
CA SER A 36 18.07 27.87 -6.60
C SER A 36 19.56 28.00 -6.93
N GLU A 37 20.06 29.22 -7.11
CA GLU A 37 21.50 29.47 -7.13
C GLU A 37 22.10 29.23 -5.73
N THR A 38 22.87 28.15 -5.61
CA THR A 38 23.72 27.95 -4.43
C THR A 38 24.96 28.83 -4.57
N LYS A 39 24.95 29.97 -3.86
CA LYS A 39 26.09 30.90 -3.87
C LYS A 39 27.35 30.25 -3.26
N ARG A 40 28.40 30.09 -4.07
CA ARG A 40 29.65 29.40 -3.69
C ARG A 40 30.59 30.21 -2.78
N SER A 41 30.35 31.52 -2.56
CA SER A 41 31.25 32.37 -1.76
C SER A 41 30.52 33.19 -0.68
N PRO A 42 31.21 33.50 0.43
CA PRO A 42 30.72 34.46 1.40
C PRO A 42 30.50 35.88 0.87
N GLY A 43 29.25 36.26 0.53
CA GLY A 43 28.86 37.66 0.36
C GLY A 43 28.96 38.20 -1.06
N ASP A 44 28.92 37.32 -2.08
CA ASP A 44 29.04 37.68 -3.50
C ASP A 44 30.35 38.37 -3.89
N SER A 45 31.35 38.33 -2.99
CA SER A 45 32.69 38.80 -3.29
C SER A 45 33.36 37.86 -4.28
N ALA A 46 33.85 38.41 -5.40
CA ALA A 46 34.86 37.74 -6.19
C ALA A 46 36.06 37.46 -5.27
N LEU A 47 36.50 36.20 -5.20
CA LEU A 47 37.75 35.85 -4.53
C LEU A 47 38.88 36.42 -5.38
N SER A 48 39.41 37.58 -5.01
CA SER A 48 40.61 38.11 -5.65
C SER A 48 41.81 37.28 -5.21
N THR A 49 42.29 36.42 -6.11
CA THR A 49 43.49 35.60 -5.88
C THR A 49 44.73 36.47 -6.06
N HIS A 50 45.11 37.20 -5.01
CA HIS A 50 46.41 37.85 -4.94
C HIS A 50 47.48 36.79 -4.63
N TRP A 51 48.13 36.25 -5.66
CA TRP A 51 49.30 35.36 -5.49
C TRP A 51 50.59 36.18 -5.22
N PRO A 52 51.55 35.68 -4.41
CA PRO A 52 51.47 34.67 -3.36
C PRO A 52 51.74 35.33 -1.99
N VAL A 53 50.70 35.58 -1.21
CA VAL A 53 50.86 35.71 0.23
C VAL A 53 50.35 34.40 0.81
N GLU A 54 51.23 33.64 1.47
CA GLU A 54 50.79 32.59 2.41
C GLU A 54 50.02 33.28 3.53
N ALA A 55 48.74 33.53 3.27
CA ALA A 55 47.80 33.91 4.30
C ALA A 55 47.55 32.65 5.14
N ASN A 56 47.83 32.73 6.44
CA ASN A 56 47.42 31.70 7.39
C ASN A 56 45.89 31.58 7.34
N GLY A 57 45.38 30.68 6.49
CA GLY A 57 43.96 30.44 6.31
C GLY A 57 43.36 30.01 7.64
N ARG A 58 42.46 30.81 8.20
CA ARG A 58 41.69 30.41 9.38
C ARG A 58 40.57 29.49 8.92
N ALA A 59 40.58 28.24 9.37
CA ALA A 59 39.43 27.35 9.21
C ALA A 59 38.23 27.91 10.00
N ILE A 60 37.15 28.20 9.30
CA ILE A 60 35.87 28.60 9.90
C ILE A 60 34.94 27.41 9.76
N ALA A 61 34.42 26.92 10.89
CA ALA A 61 33.38 25.91 10.89
C ALA A 61 32.08 26.52 10.35
N GLY A 62 31.57 25.97 9.26
CA GLY A 62 30.28 26.33 8.68
C GLY A 62 29.44 25.09 8.44
N GLN A 63 28.12 25.22 8.50
CA GLN A 63 27.18 24.17 8.12
C GLN A 63 26.52 24.56 6.80
N ARG A 64 26.45 23.62 5.85
CA ARG A 64 25.72 23.82 4.59
C ARG A 64 24.22 23.76 4.87
N MET A 65 23.48 24.78 4.45
CA MET A 65 22.01 24.74 4.48
C MET A 65 21.50 23.80 3.39
N ARG A 66 20.47 23.01 3.71
CA ARG A 66 19.84 22.07 2.78
C ARG A 66 19.12 22.81 1.66
N ALA A 67 19.09 22.19 0.49
CA ALA A 67 18.37 22.66 -0.69
C ALA A 67 17.40 21.57 -1.17
N PHE A 68 16.46 21.93 -2.04
CA PHE A 68 15.51 20.95 -2.62
C PHE A 68 16.20 19.76 -3.30
N VAL A 69 17.39 20.00 -3.87
CA VAL A 69 18.21 18.93 -4.44
C VAL A 69 18.61 17.87 -3.42
N ASP A 70 18.82 18.25 -2.16
CA ASP A 70 19.21 17.35 -1.07
C ASP A 70 18.04 16.49 -0.58
N ASP A 71 16.81 16.94 -0.82
CA ASP A 71 15.59 16.20 -0.45
C ASP A 71 15.26 15.13 -1.49
N TRP A 72 15.51 15.41 -2.79
CA TRP A 72 15.07 14.57 -3.90
C TRP A 72 16.17 13.72 -4.53
N TYR A 73 17.43 14.17 -4.57
CA TYR A 73 18.52 13.44 -5.22
C TYR A 73 19.40 12.67 -4.22
N ASP A 74 20.32 11.89 -4.76
CA ASP A 74 21.32 11.10 -4.03
C ASP A 74 20.70 10.06 -3.07
N ARG A 75 19.59 9.47 -3.50
CA ARG A 75 18.87 8.39 -2.81
C ARG A 75 18.09 7.52 -3.80
N ILE A 76 17.56 6.40 -3.31
CA ILE A 76 16.58 5.60 -4.04
C ILE A 76 15.20 5.91 -3.46
N HIS A 77 14.25 6.23 -4.31
CA HIS A 77 12.85 6.40 -3.89
C HIS A 77 12.05 5.15 -4.22
N ILE A 78 10.99 4.92 -3.45
CA ILE A 78 10.02 3.85 -3.65
C ILE A 78 8.61 4.41 -3.51
N SER A 79 7.72 3.98 -4.41
CA SER A 79 6.31 4.38 -4.39
C SER A 79 5.41 3.22 -4.84
N PRO A 80 4.42 2.81 -4.04
CA PRO A 80 4.20 3.20 -2.65
C PRO A 80 5.27 2.59 -1.70
N ALA A 81 5.46 3.19 -0.52
CA ALA A 81 6.32 2.64 0.54
C ALA A 81 5.58 1.70 1.52
N GLN A 82 4.24 1.67 1.44
CA GLN A 82 3.38 0.80 2.25
C GLN A 82 2.22 0.29 1.39
N LEU A 83 1.93 -1.01 1.51
CA LEU A 83 0.78 -1.68 0.92
C LEU A 83 -0.08 -2.27 2.02
N ASP A 84 -1.28 -1.73 2.20
CA ASP A 84 -2.28 -2.27 3.11
C ASP A 84 -3.38 -2.95 2.29
N LEU A 85 -3.25 -4.27 2.10
CA LEU A 85 -4.11 -5.03 1.19
C LEU A 85 -5.43 -5.48 1.83
N GLY A 86 -5.60 -5.25 3.14
CA GLY A 86 -6.80 -5.70 3.85
C GLY A 86 -6.96 -7.21 3.78
N ASN A 87 -8.06 -7.70 3.21
CA ASN A 87 -8.34 -9.12 3.08
C ASN A 87 -7.87 -9.67 1.73
N VAL A 88 -6.98 -10.66 1.75
CA VAL A 88 -6.46 -11.34 0.56
C VAL A 88 -7.12 -12.72 0.47
N VAL A 89 -8.02 -12.89 -0.51
CA VAL A 89 -8.74 -14.17 -0.79
C VAL A 89 -8.30 -14.80 -2.12
N SER A 90 -7.65 -14.00 -2.97
CA SER A 90 -7.06 -14.37 -4.24
C SER A 90 -5.77 -13.56 -4.42
N THR A 91 -4.91 -13.95 -5.35
CA THR A 91 -3.65 -13.25 -5.59
C THR A 91 -3.90 -11.80 -6.00
N GLN A 92 -3.40 -10.86 -5.21
CA GLN A 92 -3.45 -9.43 -5.51
C GLN A 92 -2.10 -8.94 -5.99
N THR A 93 -2.07 -8.26 -7.14
CA THR A 93 -0.84 -7.72 -7.73
C THR A 93 -0.87 -6.20 -7.72
N THR A 94 0.15 -5.59 -7.12
CA THR A 94 0.31 -4.12 -7.06
C THR A 94 1.63 -3.70 -7.71
N ALA A 95 1.57 -2.64 -8.51
CA ALA A 95 2.74 -2.04 -9.11
C ALA A 95 3.49 -1.16 -8.09
N VAL A 96 4.80 -1.34 -7.99
CA VAL A 96 5.68 -0.57 -7.11
C VAL A 96 6.82 0.00 -7.94
N SER A 97 6.98 1.33 -7.95
CA SER A 97 8.05 1.99 -8.66
C SER A 97 9.24 2.25 -7.76
N LEU A 98 10.44 1.98 -8.28
CA LEU A 98 11.71 2.36 -7.67
C LEU A 98 12.42 3.33 -8.59
N TRP A 99 12.85 4.46 -8.04
CA TRP A 99 13.53 5.50 -8.80
C TRP A 99 14.95 5.73 -8.27
N ASN A 100 15.94 5.55 -9.15
CA ASN A 100 17.32 5.88 -8.89
C ASN A 100 17.53 7.39 -9.02
N ALA A 101 17.44 8.15 -7.93
CA ALA A 101 17.69 9.59 -7.95
C ALA A 101 19.18 9.96 -7.82
N TYR A 102 20.09 9.00 -8.02
CA TYR A 102 21.50 9.32 -8.23
C TYR A 102 21.74 9.78 -9.67
N ARG A 103 22.68 10.71 -9.83
CA ARG A 103 23.17 11.17 -11.15
C ARG A 103 24.18 10.21 -11.78
N GLU A 104 24.38 9.06 -11.14
CA GLU A 104 25.23 7.97 -11.60
C GLU A 104 24.44 6.66 -11.57
N PRO A 105 24.86 5.66 -12.37
CA PRO A 105 24.25 4.34 -12.34
C PRO A 105 24.38 3.68 -10.97
N ARG A 106 23.34 2.95 -10.56
CA ARG A 106 23.30 2.16 -9.32
C ARG A 106 22.88 0.74 -9.62
N THR A 107 23.56 -0.23 -9.02
CA THR A 107 23.24 -1.65 -9.22
C THR A 107 22.48 -2.20 -8.02
N LEU A 108 21.27 -2.69 -8.27
CA LEU A 108 20.52 -3.51 -7.32
C LEU A 108 21.24 -4.85 -7.15
N LEU A 109 21.61 -5.18 -5.93
CA LEU A 109 22.32 -6.42 -5.59
C LEU A 109 21.35 -7.57 -5.30
N GLY A 110 20.20 -7.27 -4.71
CA GLY A 110 19.21 -8.27 -4.32
C GLY A 110 17.99 -7.66 -3.64
N VAL A 111 16.99 -8.52 -3.41
CA VAL A 111 15.78 -8.20 -2.66
C VAL A 111 15.61 -9.20 -1.53
N SER A 112 15.32 -8.72 -0.33
CA SER A 112 15.04 -9.55 0.85
C SER A 112 13.61 -9.34 1.34
N GLY A 113 13.12 -10.23 2.22
CA GLY A 113 11.75 -10.18 2.77
C GLY A 113 10.71 -10.92 1.94
N LEU A 114 11.14 -11.74 0.99
CA LEU A 114 10.28 -12.61 0.17
C LEU A 114 9.78 -13.79 1.01
N ASP A 115 8.81 -13.52 1.88
CA ASP A 115 8.13 -14.53 2.67
C ASP A 115 7.21 -15.40 1.81
N GLU A 116 6.73 -16.52 2.37
CA GLU A 116 5.78 -17.41 1.72
C GLU A 116 4.55 -16.63 1.23
N GLY A 117 4.18 -16.85 -0.03
CA GLY A 117 3.05 -16.19 -0.68
C GLY A 117 3.31 -14.73 -1.09
N ILE A 118 4.57 -14.32 -1.24
CA ILE A 118 4.96 -13.06 -1.89
C ILE A 118 5.80 -13.37 -3.11
N GLU A 119 5.40 -12.82 -4.26
CA GLU A 119 6.09 -12.99 -5.53
C GLU A 119 6.43 -11.63 -6.14
N LEU A 120 7.64 -11.52 -6.72
CA LEU A 120 8.09 -10.33 -7.44
C LEU A 120 8.25 -10.65 -8.92
N SER A 121 7.68 -9.81 -9.77
CA SER A 121 7.82 -9.93 -11.22
C SER A 121 7.95 -8.55 -11.90
N GLY A 122 8.10 -8.54 -13.23
CA GLY A 122 8.21 -7.33 -14.05
C GLY A 122 9.64 -6.84 -14.32
N GLN A 123 10.64 -7.34 -13.59
CA GLN A 123 12.06 -7.02 -13.80
C GLN A 123 12.91 -8.28 -13.84
N LEU A 124 14.12 -8.17 -14.39
CA LEU A 124 15.10 -9.25 -14.37
C LEU A 124 15.60 -9.48 -12.93
N ALA A 125 16.03 -10.71 -12.64
CA ALA A 125 16.65 -11.05 -11.37
C ALA A 125 17.91 -10.18 -11.13
N ALA A 126 18.16 -9.87 -9.86
CA ALA A 126 19.39 -9.18 -9.47
C ALA A 126 20.63 -10.06 -9.77
N PRO A 127 21.80 -9.47 -10.07
CA PRO A 127 22.08 -8.04 -10.07
C PRO A 127 21.49 -7.27 -11.27
N LEU A 128 20.92 -6.08 -11.01
CA LEU A 128 20.25 -5.27 -12.01
C LEU A 128 20.69 -3.80 -11.95
N THR A 129 21.24 -3.27 -13.05
CA THR A 129 21.70 -1.88 -13.11
C THR A 129 20.58 -0.91 -13.49
N PHE A 130 20.45 0.15 -12.70
CA PHE A 130 19.68 1.35 -12.99
C PHE A 130 20.62 2.40 -13.55
N THR A 131 20.30 3.00 -14.70
CA THR A 131 21.03 4.17 -15.17
C THR A 131 20.74 5.37 -14.25
N ALA A 132 21.53 6.43 -14.38
CA ALA A 132 21.28 7.68 -13.67
C ALA A 132 19.84 8.16 -13.91
N LEU A 133 19.15 8.58 -12.84
CA LEU A 133 17.78 9.11 -12.87
C LEU A 133 16.71 8.15 -13.44
N GLN A 134 16.99 6.84 -13.52
CA GLN A 134 16.07 5.86 -14.08
C GLN A 134 15.04 5.37 -13.06
N GLU A 135 13.77 5.29 -13.48
CA GLU A 135 12.70 4.61 -12.76
C GLU A 135 12.44 3.22 -13.36
N ARG A 136 12.13 2.24 -12.51
CA ARG A 136 11.72 0.89 -12.89
C ARG A 136 10.54 0.46 -12.03
N ILE A 137 9.67 -0.38 -12.58
CA ILE A 137 8.43 -0.82 -11.94
C ILE A 137 8.50 -2.33 -11.69
N TRP A 138 8.25 -2.73 -10.45
CA TRP A 138 8.03 -4.11 -10.02
C TRP A 138 6.53 -4.38 -9.90
N GLN A 139 6.16 -5.63 -10.13
CA GLN A 139 4.84 -6.16 -9.80
C GLN A 139 5.00 -7.04 -8.55
N VAL A 140 4.42 -6.57 -7.44
CA VAL A 140 4.39 -7.29 -6.17
C VAL A 140 3.08 -8.03 -6.08
N ALA A 141 3.13 -9.36 -6.11
CA ALA A 141 1.96 -10.21 -5.96
C ALA A 141 1.94 -10.84 -4.57
N VAL A 142 0.82 -10.73 -3.87
CA VAL A 142 0.57 -11.38 -2.57
C VAL A 142 -0.50 -12.44 -2.76
N THR A 143 -0.15 -13.69 -2.50
CA THR A 143 -1.05 -14.85 -2.63
C THR A 143 -1.75 -15.16 -1.30
N PRO A 144 -2.84 -15.95 -1.32
CA PRO A 144 -3.50 -16.46 -0.10
C PRO A 144 -2.68 -17.48 0.69
N ASP A 145 -1.54 -17.94 0.16
CA ASP A 145 -0.70 -18.95 0.80
C ASP A 145 0.17 -18.35 1.92
N GLY A 146 0.51 -19.17 2.91
CA GLY A 146 1.31 -18.75 4.07
C GLY A 146 0.49 -18.37 5.30
N ALA A 147 1.08 -17.56 6.18
CA ALA A 147 0.49 -17.18 7.47
C ALA A 147 -0.79 -16.34 7.32
N PRO A 148 -1.80 -16.50 8.20
CA PRO A 148 -3.10 -15.81 8.10
C PRO A 148 -3.00 -14.29 8.26
N VAL A 149 -2.00 -13.81 9.00
CA VAL A 149 -1.66 -12.38 9.08
C VAL A 149 -0.27 -12.22 8.48
N LEU A 150 -0.15 -11.32 7.51
CA LEU A 150 1.10 -10.93 6.87
C LEU A 150 1.44 -9.50 7.31
N ASP A 151 2.59 -9.31 7.93
CA ASP A 151 3.21 -8.01 8.18
C ASP A 151 4.71 -8.17 7.96
N THR A 152 5.17 -7.79 6.77
CA THR A 152 6.57 -7.97 6.36
C THR A 152 7.09 -6.75 5.61
N THR A 153 8.41 -6.64 5.49
CA THR A 153 9.07 -5.54 4.79
C THR A 153 9.99 -6.08 3.72
N LEU A 154 9.68 -5.77 2.45
CA LEU A 154 10.58 -6.02 1.33
C LEU A 154 11.65 -4.94 1.28
N ALA A 155 12.91 -5.33 1.10
CA ALA A 155 14.02 -4.40 0.99
C ALA A 155 14.85 -4.67 -0.27
N TRP A 156 15.01 -3.65 -1.10
CA TRP A 156 15.87 -3.64 -2.28
C TRP A 156 17.21 -3.01 -1.92
N THR A 157 18.30 -3.78 -1.97
CA THR A 157 19.63 -3.33 -1.52
C THR A 157 20.52 -3.02 -2.72
N PHE A 158 21.10 -1.82 -2.74
CA PHE A 158 21.97 -1.34 -3.82
C PHE A 158 23.46 -1.41 -3.44
N ASP A 159 24.32 -1.35 -4.45
CA ASP A 159 25.79 -1.40 -4.36
C ASP A 159 26.43 -0.39 -3.40
N ASN A 160 25.82 0.79 -3.25
CA ASN A 160 26.28 1.84 -2.36
C ASN A 160 25.71 1.75 -0.92
N GLY A 161 25.00 0.67 -0.59
CA GLY A 161 24.35 0.46 0.70
C GLY A 161 23.01 1.17 0.86
N ALA A 162 22.50 1.87 -0.16
CA ALA A 162 21.13 2.40 -0.12
C ALA A 162 20.11 1.26 -0.14
N THR A 163 19.05 1.40 0.66
CA THR A 163 17.91 0.48 0.69
C THR A 163 16.63 1.22 0.36
N ALA A 164 15.78 0.58 -0.44
CA ALA A 164 14.39 0.98 -0.62
C ALA A 164 13.50 -0.06 0.05
N GLU A 165 12.55 0.37 0.88
CA GLU A 165 11.75 -0.51 1.73
C GLU A 165 10.26 -0.36 1.44
N LEU A 166 9.57 -1.50 1.36
CA LEU A 166 8.12 -1.59 1.21
C LEU A 166 7.54 -2.43 2.32
N ARG A 167 6.72 -1.83 3.18
CA ARG A 167 5.96 -2.57 4.18
C ARG A 167 4.66 -3.11 3.57
N ILE A 168 4.38 -4.39 3.78
CA ILE A 168 3.17 -5.05 3.28
C ILE A 168 2.40 -5.58 4.49
N THR A 169 1.14 -5.15 4.62
CA THR A 169 0.20 -5.69 5.60
C THR A 169 -1.01 -6.32 4.91
N ALA A 170 -1.39 -7.52 5.33
CA ALA A 170 -2.55 -8.23 4.81
C ALA A 170 -3.10 -9.26 5.80
N ASN A 171 -4.39 -9.56 5.68
CA ASN A 171 -5.07 -10.69 6.31
C ASN A 171 -5.45 -11.68 5.21
N ARG A 172 -4.81 -12.85 5.21
CA ARG A 172 -5.14 -13.94 4.29
C ARG A 172 -6.36 -14.67 4.81
N ILE A 173 -7.44 -14.62 4.06
CA ILE A 173 -8.70 -15.28 4.42
C ILE A 173 -9.06 -16.29 3.33
N ILE A 174 -9.83 -17.30 3.71
CA ILE A 174 -10.18 -18.39 2.80
C ILE A 174 -11.66 -18.31 2.48
N ALA A 175 -11.99 -18.36 1.19
CA ALA A 175 -13.36 -18.41 0.74
C ALA A 175 -14.02 -19.73 1.17
N TRP A 176 -15.18 -19.64 1.81
CA TRP A 176 -16.03 -20.80 2.05
C TRP A 176 -16.79 -21.15 0.76
N SER A 177 -16.28 -22.12 -0.01
CA SER A 177 -16.83 -22.50 -1.32
C SER A 177 -17.86 -23.64 -1.28
N PHE A 178 -18.15 -24.19 -0.09
CA PHE A 178 -19.12 -25.26 0.09
C PHE A 178 -20.54 -24.68 0.20
N ALA A 179 -21.45 -25.18 -0.65
CA ALA A 179 -22.83 -24.72 -0.65
C ALA A 179 -23.64 -25.46 0.44
N PRO A 180 -24.57 -24.75 1.11
CA PRO A 180 -25.52 -25.37 2.01
C PRO A 180 -26.53 -26.22 1.24
N ASP A 181 -27.10 -27.21 1.91
CA ASP A 181 -28.28 -27.91 1.44
C ASP A 181 -29.52 -27.03 1.66
N TRP A 182 -30.07 -26.52 0.56
CA TRP A 182 -31.26 -25.67 0.59
C TRP A 182 -32.55 -26.43 0.90
N ALA A 183 -32.54 -27.77 0.89
CA ALA A 183 -33.71 -28.57 1.27
C ALA A 183 -34.09 -28.37 2.75
N ASP A 184 -33.09 -28.29 3.63
CA ASP A 184 -33.27 -27.99 5.06
C ASP A 184 -33.25 -26.49 5.36
N GLY A 185 -32.84 -25.68 4.38
CA GLY A 185 -32.74 -24.23 4.47
C GLY A 185 -31.51 -23.74 5.24
N VAL A 186 -31.35 -22.42 5.26
CA VAL A 186 -30.28 -21.71 5.97
C VAL A 186 -30.92 -20.83 7.03
N LEU A 187 -30.45 -20.94 8.27
CA LEU A 187 -30.87 -20.07 9.36
C LEU A 187 -29.88 -18.93 9.54
N GLU A 188 -30.35 -17.70 9.36
CA GLU A 188 -29.62 -16.49 9.70
C GLU A 188 -30.14 -15.89 11.01
N ARG A 189 -29.24 -15.71 11.98
CA ARG A 189 -29.53 -15.08 13.27
C ARG A 189 -28.84 -13.73 13.37
N LEU A 190 -29.65 -12.68 13.52
CA LEU A 190 -29.20 -11.31 13.74
C LEU A 190 -29.30 -10.97 15.24
N THR A 191 -28.18 -10.67 15.87
CA THR A 191 -28.12 -10.30 17.29
C THR A 191 -27.64 -8.86 17.45
N TRP A 192 -28.52 -7.98 17.90
CA TRP A 192 -28.19 -6.61 18.27
C TRP A 192 -27.67 -6.56 19.70
N ALA A 193 -26.64 -5.75 19.93
CA ALA A 193 -26.19 -5.43 21.29
C ALA A 193 -26.81 -4.09 21.68
N THR A 194 -27.86 -4.15 22.49
CA THR A 194 -28.56 -2.97 23.02
C THR A 194 -28.53 -2.99 24.53
N ASP A 195 -28.15 -1.86 25.12
CA ASP A 195 -28.30 -1.61 26.54
C ASP A 195 -29.67 -0.99 26.79
N ILE A 196 -30.37 -1.48 27.80
CA ILE A 196 -31.70 -1.00 28.20
C ILE A 196 -31.58 -0.55 29.64
N LEU A 197 -31.60 0.77 29.85
CA LEU A 197 -31.55 1.40 31.15
C LEU A 197 -32.97 1.79 31.55
N GLN A 198 -33.44 1.29 32.69
CA GLN A 198 -34.75 1.62 33.23
C GLN A 198 -34.59 2.49 34.49
N SER A 199 -35.29 3.63 34.51
CA SER A 199 -35.35 4.49 35.70
C SER A 199 -36.29 3.92 36.77
N GLU A 200 -36.16 4.39 38.01
CA GLU A 200 -37.07 4.03 39.11
C GLU A 200 -38.54 4.41 38.82
N SER A 201 -38.76 5.42 37.96
CA SER A 201 -40.09 5.81 37.48
C SER A 201 -40.64 4.97 36.32
N GLY A 202 -39.89 3.96 35.85
CA GLY A 202 -40.27 3.09 34.74
C GLY A 202 -40.00 3.65 33.35
N VAL A 203 -39.43 4.84 33.23
CA VAL A 203 -38.97 5.39 31.93
C VAL A 203 -37.74 4.62 31.46
N GLU A 204 -37.79 4.12 30.22
CA GLU A 204 -36.70 3.37 29.58
C GLU A 204 -35.87 4.26 28.64
N GLN A 205 -34.56 4.07 28.68
CA GLN A 205 -33.62 4.55 27.67
C GLN A 205 -32.95 3.35 27.01
N ARG A 206 -32.94 3.32 25.67
CA ARG A 206 -32.29 2.27 24.89
C ARG A 206 -31.08 2.83 24.16
N ARG A 207 -29.93 2.18 24.29
CA ARG A 207 -28.70 2.56 23.62
C ARG A 207 -28.15 1.39 22.82
N ALA A 208 -27.95 1.58 21.52
CA ALA A 208 -27.22 0.63 20.72
C ALA A 208 -25.73 0.64 21.11
N ILE A 209 -25.19 -0.51 21.50
CA ILE A 209 -23.76 -0.71 21.77
C ILE A 209 -23.01 -0.98 20.45
N ARG A 210 -23.67 -1.66 19.49
CA ARG A 210 -23.15 -1.93 18.15
C ARG A 210 -23.99 -1.20 17.10
N LEU A 211 -23.29 -0.66 16.10
CA LEU A 211 -23.93 -0.02 14.94
C LEU A 211 -24.61 -1.05 14.01
N ALA A 212 -24.10 -2.28 13.95
CA ALA A 212 -24.64 -3.38 13.16
C ALA A 212 -24.78 -4.64 14.03
N PRO A 213 -25.79 -5.50 13.76
CA PRO A 213 -25.95 -6.76 14.47
C PRO A 213 -24.79 -7.72 14.17
N ARG A 214 -24.53 -8.63 15.11
CA ARG A 214 -23.75 -9.83 14.79
C ARG A 214 -24.64 -10.76 13.95
N ARG A 215 -24.12 -11.24 12.83
CA ARG A 215 -24.76 -12.25 11.98
C ARG A 215 -24.17 -13.62 12.30
N GLU A 216 -25.03 -14.61 12.47
CA GLU A 216 -24.64 -16.02 12.61
C GLU A 216 -25.43 -16.83 11.59
N PHE A 217 -24.75 -17.75 10.90
CA PHE A 217 -25.37 -18.65 9.94
C PHE A 217 -25.26 -20.09 10.42
N GLU A 218 -26.35 -20.81 10.32
CA GLU A 218 -26.46 -22.24 10.61
C GLU A 218 -27.08 -22.91 9.40
N ALA A 219 -26.40 -23.92 8.86
CA ALA A 219 -26.84 -24.64 7.67
C ALA A 219 -26.32 -26.07 7.70
N MET A 220 -27.10 -26.98 7.13
CA MET A 220 -26.64 -28.33 6.82
C MET A 220 -25.89 -28.30 5.48
N LEU A 221 -24.81 -29.07 5.38
CA LEU A 221 -24.07 -29.22 4.13
C LEU A 221 -23.96 -30.71 3.80
N TYR A 222 -24.38 -31.08 2.60
CA TYR A 222 -24.14 -32.41 2.05
C TYR A 222 -22.96 -32.34 1.07
N VAL A 223 -21.80 -32.83 1.49
CA VAL A 223 -20.56 -32.80 0.71
C VAL A 223 -20.03 -34.22 0.54
N GLU A 224 -19.79 -34.62 -0.70
CA GLU A 224 -19.40 -35.99 -1.04
C GLU A 224 -18.15 -36.07 -1.95
N GLY A 225 -17.64 -37.29 -2.13
CA GLY A 225 -16.54 -37.58 -3.03
C GLY A 225 -15.29 -36.72 -2.79
N ARG A 226 -14.81 -36.06 -3.85
CA ARG A 226 -13.61 -35.20 -3.80
C ARG A 226 -13.83 -33.91 -3.01
N GLU A 227 -15.04 -33.35 -3.04
CA GLU A 227 -15.33 -32.15 -2.27
C GLU A 227 -15.28 -32.42 -0.77
N ARG A 228 -15.68 -33.62 -0.34
CA ARG A 228 -15.55 -34.02 1.07
C ARG A 228 -14.09 -34.03 1.49
N GLN A 229 -13.21 -34.60 0.67
CA GLN A 229 -11.77 -34.61 0.95
C GLN A 229 -11.21 -33.19 1.01
N LEU A 230 -11.66 -32.29 0.12
CA LEU A 230 -11.30 -30.88 0.17
C LEU A 230 -11.77 -30.22 1.46
N LEU A 231 -13.03 -30.44 1.88
CA LEU A 231 -13.58 -29.92 3.13
C LEU A 231 -12.78 -30.42 4.35
N ASP A 232 -12.50 -31.72 4.41
CA ASP A 232 -11.72 -32.32 5.49
C ASP A 232 -10.31 -31.71 5.57
N LEU A 233 -9.64 -31.54 4.43
CA LEU A 233 -8.31 -30.90 4.34
C LEU A 233 -8.36 -29.42 4.72
N ALA A 234 -9.37 -28.69 4.23
CA ALA A 234 -9.61 -27.28 4.53
C ALA A 234 -9.83 -27.05 6.03
N LEU A 235 -10.70 -27.83 6.67
CA LEU A 235 -10.97 -27.72 8.10
C LEU A 235 -9.77 -28.13 8.94
N PHE A 236 -9.02 -29.16 8.53
CA PHE A 236 -7.82 -29.59 9.25
C PHE A 236 -6.68 -28.56 9.15
N GLY A 237 -6.39 -28.08 7.93
CA GLY A 237 -5.29 -27.14 7.70
C GLY A 237 -5.61 -25.70 8.11
N TRP A 238 -6.87 -25.30 8.00
CA TRP A 238 -7.29 -23.91 8.09
C TRP A 238 -8.47 -23.66 9.04
N GLY A 239 -8.87 -24.63 9.86
CA GLY A 239 -10.04 -24.50 10.75
C GLY A 239 -9.98 -23.34 11.76
N SER A 240 -8.77 -22.91 12.16
CA SER A 240 -8.58 -21.75 13.05
C SER A 240 -8.41 -20.41 12.33
N ARG A 241 -8.40 -20.40 10.99
CA ARG A 241 -8.26 -19.19 10.19
C ARG A 241 -9.59 -18.46 10.07
N THR A 242 -9.52 -17.22 9.59
CA THR A 242 -10.71 -16.45 9.23
C THR A 242 -11.21 -16.90 7.86
N TRP A 243 -12.50 -17.22 7.78
CA TRP A 243 -13.17 -17.65 6.56
C TRP A 243 -14.06 -16.52 6.03
N ALA A 244 -14.00 -16.28 4.72
CA ALA A 244 -14.99 -15.49 4.01
C ALA A 244 -16.22 -16.38 3.75
N LEU A 245 -17.21 -16.27 4.64
CA LEU A 245 -18.50 -16.93 4.47
C LEU A 245 -19.40 -16.06 3.56
N PRO A 246 -19.94 -16.59 2.45
CA PRO A 246 -20.90 -15.85 1.65
C PRO A 246 -22.21 -15.65 2.43
N VAL A 247 -22.90 -14.55 2.13
CA VAL A 247 -24.28 -14.35 2.58
C VAL A 247 -25.18 -15.22 1.72
N TRP A 248 -25.43 -16.46 2.15
CA TRP A 248 -26.19 -17.44 1.37
C TRP A 248 -27.57 -16.94 0.91
N PRO A 249 -28.37 -16.21 1.71
CA PRO A 249 -29.65 -15.68 1.26
C PRO A 249 -29.56 -14.75 0.04
N ASP A 250 -28.40 -14.14 -0.21
CA ASP A 250 -28.19 -13.17 -1.29
C ASP A 250 -27.64 -13.82 -2.57
N ILE A 251 -27.66 -15.16 -2.64
CA ILE A 251 -27.19 -15.91 -3.80
C ILE A 251 -28.00 -15.56 -5.04
N GLN A 252 -27.29 -15.39 -6.16
CA GLN A 252 -27.87 -15.18 -7.47
C GLN A 252 -27.28 -16.19 -8.43
N LEU A 253 -28.15 -16.97 -9.09
CA LEU A 253 -27.75 -17.85 -10.18
C LEU A 253 -27.62 -17.02 -11.46
N LEU A 254 -26.54 -17.25 -12.19
CA LEU A 254 -26.33 -16.61 -13.48
C LEU A 254 -27.10 -17.39 -14.55
N ASP A 255 -27.99 -16.70 -15.26
CA ASP A 255 -28.77 -17.31 -16.35
C ASP A 255 -27.93 -17.64 -17.59
N GLN A 256 -26.76 -17.01 -17.73
CA GLN A 256 -25.86 -17.17 -18.87
C GLN A 256 -24.42 -17.39 -18.40
N PRO A 257 -23.63 -18.22 -19.12
CA PRO A 257 -22.23 -18.42 -18.80
C PRO A 257 -21.45 -17.11 -18.95
N VAL A 258 -20.54 -16.86 -18.01
CA VAL A 258 -19.63 -15.72 -18.07
C VAL A 258 -18.49 -16.07 -19.02
N ALA A 259 -18.29 -15.23 -20.05
CA ALA A 259 -17.17 -15.42 -20.98
C ALA A 259 -15.82 -15.24 -20.27
N LEU A 260 -14.82 -16.00 -20.71
CA LEU A 260 -13.46 -15.85 -20.20
C LEU A 260 -12.93 -14.43 -20.47
N GLY A 261 -12.36 -13.81 -19.44
CA GLY A 261 -11.87 -12.43 -19.50
C GLY A 261 -12.96 -11.36 -19.34
N ALA A 262 -14.20 -11.72 -19.01
CA ALA A 262 -15.22 -10.75 -18.65
C ALA A 262 -14.77 -9.92 -17.43
N THR A 263 -14.83 -8.60 -17.56
CA THR A 263 -14.46 -7.64 -16.50
C THR A 263 -15.65 -7.17 -15.67
N ARG A 264 -16.86 -7.62 -16.01
CA ARG A 264 -18.10 -7.25 -15.31
C ARG A 264 -19.08 -8.41 -15.30
N ILE A 265 -19.77 -8.59 -14.19
CA ILE A 265 -20.88 -9.53 -14.03
C ILE A 265 -22.09 -8.72 -13.56
N ALA A 266 -23.19 -8.78 -14.30
CA ALA A 266 -24.42 -8.13 -13.89
C ALA A 266 -25.05 -8.92 -12.74
N CYS A 267 -25.43 -8.21 -11.67
CA CYS A 267 -26.17 -8.77 -10.55
C CYS A 267 -27.16 -7.72 -10.03
N ALA A 268 -28.23 -8.18 -9.38
CA ALA A 268 -29.09 -7.32 -8.59
C ALA A 268 -28.35 -6.92 -7.30
N THR A 269 -28.34 -5.63 -6.97
CA THR A 269 -27.71 -5.12 -5.74
C THR A 269 -28.74 -4.53 -4.76
N ALA A 270 -29.94 -4.21 -5.25
CA ALA A 270 -30.98 -3.61 -4.44
C ALA A 270 -31.51 -4.59 -3.39
N GLY A 271 -31.34 -4.24 -2.11
CA GLY A 271 -31.82 -5.05 -0.98
C GLY A 271 -30.94 -6.26 -0.64
N LEU A 272 -29.78 -6.40 -1.28
CA LEU A 272 -28.80 -7.47 -1.05
C LEU A 272 -27.49 -6.88 -0.55
N ASP A 273 -26.61 -7.69 0.03
CA ASP A 273 -25.39 -7.25 0.73
C ASP A 273 -24.19 -6.99 -0.21
N PHE A 274 -24.48 -6.47 -1.42
CA PHE A 274 -23.47 -6.02 -2.38
C PHE A 274 -23.18 -4.52 -2.19
N ALA A 275 -21.92 -4.18 -1.93
CA ALA A 275 -21.45 -2.80 -1.86
C ALA A 275 -20.02 -2.71 -2.38
N VAL A 276 -19.59 -1.55 -2.91
CA VAL A 276 -18.22 -1.33 -3.39
C VAL A 276 -17.20 -1.57 -2.26
N GLY A 277 -16.08 -2.21 -2.58
CA GLY A 277 -15.01 -2.53 -1.63
C GLY A 277 -15.31 -3.71 -0.70
N ARG A 278 -16.30 -4.54 -1.05
CA ARG A 278 -16.63 -5.78 -0.32
C ARG A 278 -16.27 -6.99 -1.15
N LEU A 279 -16.38 -8.17 -0.57
CA LEU A 279 -16.09 -9.43 -1.26
C LEU A 279 -17.36 -10.03 -1.85
N ALA A 280 -17.29 -10.43 -3.11
CA ALA A 280 -18.25 -11.28 -3.77
C ALA A 280 -17.61 -12.63 -4.08
N LEU A 281 -18.31 -13.72 -3.76
CA LEU A 281 -17.88 -15.08 -4.08
C LEU A 281 -18.52 -15.53 -5.40
N LEU A 282 -17.71 -15.87 -6.38
CA LEU A 282 -18.11 -16.59 -7.58
C LEU A 282 -17.88 -18.08 -7.34
N ARG A 283 -18.94 -18.86 -7.45
CA ARG A 283 -18.91 -20.32 -7.29
C ARG A 283 -19.42 -20.96 -8.58
N GLY A 284 -18.65 -21.89 -9.11
CA GLY A 284 -19.03 -22.75 -10.22
C GLY A 284 -19.86 -23.95 -9.75
N GLU A 285 -19.84 -25.02 -10.54
CA GLU A 285 -20.57 -26.27 -10.24
C GLU A 285 -20.05 -27.00 -8.99
N SER A 286 -18.79 -26.78 -8.63
CA SER A 286 -18.12 -27.46 -7.50
C SER A 286 -17.36 -26.48 -6.61
N ALA A 287 -17.08 -26.89 -5.38
CA ALA A 287 -16.29 -26.14 -4.38
C ALA A 287 -14.83 -25.88 -4.84
N PHE A 288 -14.33 -26.65 -5.81
CA PHE A 288 -13.01 -26.45 -6.43
C PHE A 288 -12.99 -25.26 -7.40
N VAL A 289 -14.14 -24.92 -7.97
CA VAL A 289 -14.29 -23.83 -8.94
C VAL A 289 -14.89 -22.64 -8.20
N GLY A 290 -14.14 -22.08 -7.27
CA GLY A 290 -14.55 -20.93 -6.45
C GLY A 290 -13.50 -19.83 -6.52
N SER A 291 -13.95 -18.58 -6.56
CA SER A 291 -13.06 -17.41 -6.46
C SER A 291 -13.78 -16.25 -5.80
N ALA A 292 -13.10 -15.56 -4.88
CA ALA A 292 -13.61 -14.36 -4.26
C ALA A 292 -12.91 -13.14 -4.86
N HIS A 293 -13.70 -12.11 -5.15
CA HIS A 293 -13.28 -10.88 -5.80
C HIS A 293 -13.83 -9.68 -5.03
N GLU A 294 -13.07 -8.60 -5.04
CA GLU A 294 -13.55 -7.33 -4.52
C GLU A 294 -14.55 -6.70 -5.51
N THR A 295 -15.65 -6.17 -5.00
CA THR A 295 -16.69 -5.49 -5.77
C THR A 295 -16.26 -4.06 -6.09
N GLY A 296 -16.26 -3.72 -7.38
CA GLY A 296 -15.98 -2.37 -7.90
C GLY A 296 -17.22 -1.50 -8.09
#